data_AF-A0A2J8Q8L7-F1
#
_entry.id   AF-A0A2J8Q8L7-F1
#
_cell.length_a   1.000
_cell.length_b   1.000
_cell.length_c   1.000
_cell.angle_alpha   90.00
_cell.angle_beta   90.00
_cell.angle_gamma   90.00
#
_symmetry.space_group_name_H-M   'P 1'
#
loop_
_entity.id
_entity.type
_entity.pdbx_description
1 polymer ?
#
loop_
_entity_poly.entity_id
_entity_poly.type
_entity_poly.pdbx_seq_one_letter_code
_entity_poly.pdbx_strand_id
1 'polypeptide(L)'
;MAANVGSMFQYWKRFDLQQLQDLRKQVAPLLKSFQGEIDALSKRSKEAEAAFLNVYKRLIDVPDPVPALDLGQQLQLKVQRLHDIETENQKLRETLEEYNKEFAEVKNQEVTIKALKEKIREYEQTLKNQAETIALEKEQKLQNDFAEKERKLQETQMSTTSKLEEAEHKVQSLQTALEKTRTELFDLKTKYDEETTAKADEIEMIMTDLERANQRAEVAQREAETLREQLSSANHSLQLASQIQKAPDVAIEVLTRSSLEVELAAKEREIAQLVEDVQRLQASLTKLRENSASQISQLEQQLSAKNSTLKQLEEKLKGQADYEEVKKELNILKSMEFAPSEGAGTQDAAKPLEVLLLEKNRSLQSENAALRISNSDLS
;
A
#
# COMPACT_ATOMS: atom_id res chain seq x y z
N MET A 1 134.19 121.64 -13.86
CA MET A 1 133.30 121.34 -12.73
C MET A 1 132.38 122.51 -12.33
N ALA A 2 132.83 123.78 -12.34
CA ALA A 2 132.03 124.93 -11.87
C ALA A 2 130.63 125.10 -12.53
N ALA A 3 130.49 124.84 -13.84
CA ALA A 3 129.23 125.04 -14.57
C ALA A 3 128.06 124.17 -14.05
N ASN A 4 128.33 122.99 -13.49
CA ASN A 4 127.27 122.06 -13.05
C ASN A 4 126.65 122.48 -11.69
N VAL A 5 127.44 123.16 -10.85
CA VAL A 5 126.98 123.65 -9.53
C VAL A 5 125.98 124.80 -9.71
N GLY A 6 126.21 125.69 -10.68
CA GLY A 6 125.27 126.78 -11.01
C GLY A 6 123.91 126.28 -11.50
N SER A 7 123.89 125.20 -12.29
CA SER A 7 122.65 124.55 -12.73
C SER A 7 121.87 123.95 -11.55
N MET A 8 122.55 123.23 -10.65
CA MET A 8 121.94 122.63 -9.46
C MET A 8 121.39 123.71 -8.49
N PHE A 9 122.05 124.87 -8.38
CA PHE A 9 121.57 126.00 -7.60
C PHE A 9 120.31 126.65 -8.20
N GLN A 10 120.24 126.79 -9.53
CA GLN A 10 119.02 127.25 -10.22
C GLN A 10 117.86 126.25 -10.09
N TYR A 11 118.16 124.95 -10.07
CA TYR A 11 117.17 123.91 -9.82
C TYR A 11 116.60 124.04 -8.41
N TRP A 12 117.44 124.13 -7.37
CA TRP A 12 117.00 124.37 -5.99
C TRP A 12 116.25 125.69 -5.81
N LYS A 13 116.61 126.75 -6.53
CA LYS A 13 115.91 128.04 -6.49
C LYS A 13 114.52 128.01 -7.14
N ARG A 14 114.24 127.01 -7.98
CA ARG A 14 112.92 126.73 -8.59
C ARG A 14 112.20 125.53 -7.95
N PHE A 15 112.83 124.86 -6.99
CA PHE A 15 112.30 123.65 -6.37
C PHE A 15 111.33 124.02 -5.25
N ASP A 16 110.04 124.00 -5.55
CA ASP A 16 109.00 124.29 -4.57
C ASP A 16 108.79 123.08 -3.63
N LEU A 17 109.59 123.08 -2.55
CA LEU A 17 109.48 122.11 -1.47
C LEU A 17 108.09 122.16 -0.79
N GLN A 18 107.43 123.32 -0.80
CA GLN A 18 106.10 123.50 -0.20
C GLN A 18 105.05 122.76 -1.04
N GLN A 19 105.08 122.92 -2.36
CA GLN A 19 104.21 122.20 -3.29
C GLN A 19 104.36 120.68 -3.16
N LEU A 20 105.60 120.18 -3.01
CA LEU A 20 105.85 118.76 -2.77
C LEU A 20 105.33 118.27 -1.41
N GLN A 21 105.44 119.10 -0.36
CA GLN A 21 104.86 118.78 0.95
C GLN A 21 103.32 118.79 0.91
N ASP A 22 102.70 119.71 0.18
CA ASP A 22 101.24 119.78 0.08
C ASP A 22 100.67 118.68 -0.82
N LEU A 23 101.36 118.32 -1.91
CA LEU A 23 101.05 117.11 -2.69
C LEU A 23 101.18 115.85 -1.82
N ARG A 24 102.21 115.74 -0.98
CA ARG A 24 102.33 114.65 0.00
C ARG A 24 101.17 114.64 0.99
N LYS A 25 100.72 115.79 1.50
CA LYS A 25 99.55 115.89 2.40
C LYS A 25 98.25 115.46 1.72
N GLN A 26 98.08 115.73 0.42
CA GLN A 26 96.90 115.32 -0.35
C GLN A 26 96.94 113.82 -0.74
N VAL A 27 98.10 113.30 -1.12
CA VAL A 27 98.27 111.91 -1.57
C VAL A 27 98.34 110.91 -0.40
N ALA A 28 98.88 111.29 0.77
CA ALA A 28 98.95 110.43 1.94
C ALA A 28 97.61 109.84 2.41
N PRO A 29 96.50 110.60 2.55
CA PRO A 29 95.20 110.03 2.91
C PRO A 29 94.64 109.13 1.80
N LEU A 30 94.89 109.44 0.52
CA LEU A 30 94.46 108.62 -0.61
C LEU A 30 95.20 107.27 -0.66
N LEU A 31 96.52 107.26 -0.44
CA LEU A 31 97.28 106.02 -0.27
C LEU A 31 96.79 105.21 0.93
N LYS A 32 96.42 105.88 2.03
CA LYS A 32 95.87 105.22 3.22
C LYS A 32 94.48 104.62 2.96
N SER A 33 93.62 105.26 2.16
CA SER A 33 92.33 104.69 1.77
C SER A 33 92.48 103.54 0.76
N PHE A 34 93.41 103.63 -0.20
CA PHE A 34 93.74 102.51 -1.08
C PHE A 34 94.29 101.30 -0.31
N GLN A 35 95.18 101.52 0.67
CA GLN A 35 95.64 100.45 1.55
C GLN A 35 94.48 99.84 2.34
N GLY A 36 93.58 100.65 2.88
CA GLY A 36 92.37 100.18 3.57
C GLY A 36 91.45 99.33 2.68
N GLU A 37 91.28 99.69 1.41
CA GLU A 37 90.50 98.88 0.45
C GLU A 37 91.23 97.58 0.09
N ILE A 38 92.56 97.59 -0.07
CA ILE A 38 93.37 96.39 -0.28
C ILE A 38 93.26 95.44 0.93
N ASP A 39 93.32 95.97 2.15
CA ASP A 39 93.18 95.19 3.38
C ASP A 39 91.75 94.63 3.54
N ALA A 40 90.72 95.42 3.22
CA ALA A 40 89.32 95.00 3.23
C ALA A 40 89.02 93.93 2.16
N LEU A 41 89.54 94.10 0.94
CA LEU A 41 89.46 93.10 -0.13
C LEU A 41 90.17 91.80 0.27
N SER A 42 91.37 91.91 0.86
CA SER A 42 92.14 90.76 1.35
C SER A 42 91.42 90.01 2.48
N LYS A 43 90.75 90.74 3.39
CA LYS A 43 89.91 90.15 4.44
C LYS A 43 88.71 89.43 3.84
N ARG A 44 87.97 90.06 2.92
CA ARG A 44 86.81 89.48 2.24
C ARG A 44 87.18 88.24 1.41
N SER A 45 88.36 88.21 0.77
CA SER A 45 88.87 87.02 0.07
C SER A 45 89.06 85.86 1.04
N LYS A 46 89.78 86.09 2.15
CA LYS A 46 90.00 85.07 3.19
C LYS A 46 88.71 84.56 3.82
N GLU A 47 87.72 85.43 4.03
CA GLU A 47 86.40 85.05 4.54
C GLU A 47 85.61 84.21 3.52
N ALA A 48 85.66 84.57 2.24
CA ALA A 48 85.05 83.78 1.16
C ALA A 48 85.73 82.42 0.96
N GLU A 49 87.05 82.37 1.00
CA GLU A 49 87.86 81.14 0.96
C GLU A 49 87.55 80.23 2.17
N ALA A 50 87.45 80.80 3.38
CA ALA A 50 87.09 80.05 4.58
C ALA A 50 85.65 79.51 4.53
N ALA A 51 84.70 80.30 4.04
CA ALA A 51 83.32 79.87 3.84
C ALA A 51 83.23 78.74 2.79
N PHE A 52 83.91 78.89 1.65
CA PHE A 52 84.01 77.87 0.61
C PHE A 52 84.61 76.57 1.16
N LEU A 53 85.74 76.63 1.88
CA LEU A 53 86.38 75.45 2.46
C LEU A 53 85.53 74.77 3.55
N ASN A 54 84.72 75.51 4.30
CA ASN A 54 83.79 74.92 5.28
C ASN A 54 82.69 74.11 4.58
N VAL A 55 82.09 74.67 3.50
CA VAL A 55 81.09 73.96 2.69
C VAL A 55 81.73 72.77 1.95
N TYR A 56 82.90 72.96 1.34
CA TYR A 56 83.62 71.91 0.62
C TYR A 56 83.97 70.71 1.51
N LYS A 57 84.54 70.95 2.70
CA LYS A 57 84.84 69.88 3.67
C LYS A 57 83.60 69.09 4.09
N ARG A 58 82.46 69.78 4.28
CA ARG A 58 81.19 69.12 4.61
C ARG A 58 80.62 68.28 3.47
N LEU A 59 80.98 68.57 2.22
CA LEU A 59 80.46 67.87 1.03
C LEU A 59 81.38 66.74 0.54
N ILE A 60 82.70 66.90 0.64
CA ILE A 60 83.66 65.87 0.20
C ILE A 60 83.64 64.62 1.08
N ASP A 61 83.35 64.78 2.38
CA ASP A 61 83.28 63.67 3.35
C ASP A 61 81.89 62.99 3.37
N VAL A 62 80.94 63.41 2.53
CA VAL A 62 79.62 62.76 2.43
C VAL A 62 79.78 61.46 1.64
N PRO A 63 79.47 60.29 2.22
CA PRO A 63 79.49 59.04 1.48
C PRO A 63 78.41 59.04 0.40
N ASP A 64 78.66 58.33 -0.70
CA ASP A 64 77.69 58.14 -1.78
C ASP A 64 76.33 57.66 -1.22
N PRO A 65 75.21 58.35 -1.49
CA PRO A 65 73.89 57.94 -1.01
C PRO A 65 73.34 56.70 -1.75
N VAL A 66 73.86 56.35 -2.93
CA VAL A 66 73.29 55.27 -3.77
C VAL A 66 73.21 53.92 -3.03
N PRO A 67 74.26 53.41 -2.36
CA PRO A 67 74.17 52.13 -1.65
C PRO A 67 73.15 52.13 -0.49
N ALA A 68 72.92 53.28 0.15
CA ALA A 68 71.93 53.41 1.20
C ALA A 68 70.49 53.42 0.64
N LEU A 69 70.28 54.06 -0.51
CA LEU A 69 69.02 54.06 -1.23
C LEU A 69 68.70 52.66 -1.81
N ASP A 70 69.68 51.98 -2.39
CA ASP A 70 69.55 50.60 -2.89
C ASP A 70 69.16 49.64 -1.76
N LEU A 71 69.80 49.73 -0.60
CA LEU A 71 69.45 48.94 0.58
C LEU A 71 68.02 49.27 1.06
N GLY A 72 67.65 50.56 1.09
CA GLY A 72 66.29 51.00 1.42
C GLY A 72 65.24 50.40 0.48
N GLN A 73 65.49 50.41 -0.83
CA GLN A 73 64.62 49.81 -1.83
C GLN A 73 64.51 48.27 -1.67
N GLN A 74 65.63 47.59 -1.42
CA GLN A 74 65.62 46.14 -1.16
C GLN A 74 64.86 45.78 0.13
N LEU A 75 64.96 46.59 1.18
CA LEU A 75 64.19 46.42 2.41
C LEU A 75 62.69 46.67 2.17
N GLN A 76 62.34 47.71 1.40
CA GLN A 76 60.95 47.99 1.04
C GLN A 76 60.29 46.83 0.29
N LEU A 77 60.99 46.23 -0.69
CA LEU A 77 60.50 45.04 -1.42
C LEU A 77 60.34 43.82 -0.50
N LYS A 78 61.23 43.63 0.48
CA LYS A 78 61.10 42.57 1.49
C LYS A 78 59.90 42.79 2.41
N VAL A 79 59.65 44.03 2.82
CA VAL A 79 58.49 44.39 3.66
C VAL A 79 57.18 44.16 2.91
N GLN A 80 57.09 44.54 1.63
CA GLN A 80 55.92 44.25 0.79
C GLN A 80 55.66 42.75 0.70
N ARG A 81 56.68 41.95 0.38
CA ARG A 81 56.56 40.48 0.32
C ARG A 81 56.20 39.84 1.66
N LEU A 82 56.68 40.37 2.78
CA LEU A 82 56.27 39.91 4.12
C LEU A 82 54.79 40.18 4.36
N HIS A 83 54.30 41.38 4.00
CA HIS A 83 52.89 41.72 4.12
C HIS A 83 52.00 40.81 3.25
N ASP A 84 52.40 40.54 2.00
CA ASP A 84 51.68 39.60 1.13
C ASP A 84 51.55 38.21 1.80
N ILE A 85 52.65 37.67 2.32
CA ILE A 85 52.69 36.38 3.03
C ILE A 85 51.86 36.42 4.32
N GLU A 86 51.86 37.52 5.07
CA GLU A 86 51.02 37.68 6.27
C GLU A 86 49.53 37.66 5.91
N THR A 87 49.11 38.35 4.85
CA THR A 87 47.71 38.33 4.39
C THR A 87 47.29 36.97 3.84
N GLU A 88 48.18 36.25 3.15
CA GLU A 88 47.95 34.87 2.71
C GLU A 88 47.82 33.93 3.91
N ASN A 89 48.72 34.03 4.90
CA ASN A 89 48.66 33.20 6.11
C ASN A 89 47.38 33.45 6.92
N GLN A 90 46.90 34.70 6.98
CA GLN A 90 45.65 35.04 7.62
C GLN A 90 44.45 34.40 6.90
N LYS A 91 44.35 34.53 5.58
CA LYS A 91 43.30 33.88 4.77
C LYS A 91 43.32 32.35 4.89
N LEU A 92 44.51 31.74 4.93
CA LEU A 92 44.67 30.30 5.15
C LEU A 92 44.21 29.87 6.56
N ARG A 93 44.38 30.71 7.59
CA ARG A 93 43.82 30.43 8.93
C ARG A 93 42.30 30.56 8.95
N GLU A 94 41.75 31.58 8.31
CA GLU A 94 40.30 31.81 8.23
C GLU A 94 39.60 30.65 7.53
N THR A 95 40.07 30.26 6.34
CA THR A 95 39.55 29.08 5.62
C THR A 95 39.72 27.75 6.39
N LEU A 96 40.83 27.56 7.12
CA LEU A 96 40.96 26.41 8.02
C LEU A 96 39.97 26.46 9.19
N GLU A 97 39.65 27.63 9.73
CA GLU A 97 38.66 27.77 10.81
C GLU A 97 37.24 27.48 10.28
N GLU A 98 36.92 27.93 9.07
CA GLU A 98 35.67 27.62 8.36
C GLU A 98 35.52 26.11 8.12
N TYR A 99 36.52 25.43 7.54
CA TYR A 99 36.48 23.98 7.37
C TYR A 99 36.35 23.21 8.69
N ASN A 100 36.96 23.69 9.79
CA ASN A 100 36.79 23.07 11.11
C ASN A 100 35.36 23.25 11.65
N LYS A 101 34.70 24.38 11.36
CA LYS A 101 33.27 24.60 11.72
C LYS A 101 32.37 23.69 10.91
N GLU A 102 32.53 23.63 9.59
CA GLU A 102 31.77 22.72 8.71
C GLU A 102 31.93 21.25 9.14
N PHE A 103 33.15 20.82 9.48
CA PHE A 103 33.42 19.46 9.95
C PHE A 103 32.72 19.16 11.28
N ALA A 104 32.64 20.12 12.20
CA ALA A 104 31.91 19.98 13.45
C ALA A 104 30.39 19.88 13.22
N GLU A 105 29.84 20.65 12.28
CA GLU A 105 28.43 20.57 11.89
C GLU A 105 28.08 19.23 11.23
N VAL A 106 28.88 18.77 10.27
CA VAL A 106 28.71 17.45 9.61
C VAL A 106 28.76 16.32 10.65
N LYS A 107 29.68 16.39 11.62
CA LYS A 107 29.77 15.40 12.70
C LYS A 107 28.53 15.41 13.61
N ASN A 108 27.93 16.58 13.86
CA ASN A 108 26.67 16.69 14.61
C ASN A 108 25.48 16.12 13.80
N GLN A 109 25.43 16.41 12.50
CA GLN A 109 24.45 15.82 11.59
C GLN A 109 24.57 14.29 11.55
N GLU A 110 25.78 13.72 11.59
CA GLU A 110 25.98 12.26 11.65
C GLU A 110 25.35 11.62 12.91
N VAL A 111 25.43 12.28 14.06
CA VAL A 111 24.75 11.85 15.31
C VAL A 111 23.23 11.90 15.14
N THR A 112 22.71 12.98 14.55
CA THR A 112 21.27 13.13 14.26
C THR A 112 20.76 12.06 13.30
N ILE A 113 21.53 11.77 12.23
CA ILE A 113 21.22 10.71 11.26
C ILE A 113 21.24 9.34 11.93
N LYS A 114 22.19 9.06 12.82
CA LYS A 114 22.23 7.81 13.61
C LYS A 114 20.99 7.66 14.49
N ALA A 115 20.60 8.70 15.22
CA ALA A 115 19.40 8.68 16.05
C ALA A 115 18.10 8.48 15.23
N LEU A 116 17.97 9.14 14.08
CA LEU A 116 16.83 8.97 13.18
C LEU A 116 16.78 7.57 12.57
N LYS A 117 17.93 7.01 12.16
CA LYS A 117 18.01 5.62 11.65
C LYS A 117 17.61 4.59 12.69
N GLU A 118 18.00 4.78 13.95
CA GLU A 118 17.61 3.86 15.02
C GLU A 118 16.11 3.94 15.32
N LYS A 119 15.56 5.17 15.36
CA LYS A 119 14.11 5.37 15.53
C LYS A 119 13.29 4.76 14.37
N ILE A 120 13.80 4.78 13.14
CA ILE A 120 13.18 4.09 12.00
C ILE A 120 13.19 2.58 12.22
N ARG A 121 14.31 1.98 12.64
CA ARG A 121 14.39 0.54 12.97
C ARG A 121 13.43 0.14 14.09
N GLU A 122 13.30 0.96 15.14
CA GLU A 122 12.34 0.75 16.23
C GLU A 122 10.90 0.72 15.71
N TYR A 123 10.52 1.66 14.83
CA TYR A 123 9.20 1.65 14.20
C TYR A 123 8.99 0.47 13.25
N GLU A 124 9.96 0.13 12.41
CA GLU A 124 9.92 -1.03 11.52
C GLU A 124 9.76 -2.34 12.31
N GLN A 125 10.53 -2.53 13.38
CA GLN A 125 10.42 -3.70 14.24
C GLN A 125 9.10 -3.75 15.00
N THR A 126 8.60 -2.60 15.48
CA THR A 126 7.29 -2.53 16.16
C THR A 126 6.16 -2.89 15.20
N LEU A 127 6.20 -2.35 13.98
CA LEU A 127 5.18 -2.61 12.94
C LEU A 127 5.23 -4.06 12.46
N LYS A 128 6.44 -4.65 12.33
CA LYS A 128 6.63 -6.08 12.06
C LYS A 128 6.02 -6.95 13.17
N ASN A 129 6.33 -6.67 14.44
CA ASN A 129 5.79 -7.42 15.58
C ASN A 129 4.25 -7.33 15.67
N GLN A 130 3.68 -6.16 15.37
CA GLN A 130 2.23 -5.97 15.30
C GLN A 130 1.60 -6.77 14.16
N ALA A 131 2.20 -6.75 12.96
CA ALA A 131 1.74 -7.53 11.82
C ALA A 131 1.81 -9.04 12.09
N GLU A 132 2.88 -9.51 12.73
CA GLU A 132 3.08 -10.91 13.13
C GLU A 132 2.05 -11.35 14.18
N THR A 133 1.76 -10.51 15.18
CA THR A 133 0.71 -10.77 16.19
C THR A 133 -0.68 -10.83 15.55
N ILE A 134 -1.01 -9.89 14.66
CA ILE A 134 -2.30 -9.86 13.96
C ILE A 134 -2.45 -11.07 13.01
N ALA A 135 -1.36 -11.52 12.38
CA ALA A 135 -1.34 -12.72 11.56
C ALA A 135 -1.61 -13.98 12.41
N LEU A 136 -0.88 -14.14 13.52
CA LEU A 136 -1.03 -15.29 14.43
C LEU A 136 -2.43 -15.34 15.07
N GLU A 137 -2.99 -14.19 15.48
CA GLU A 137 -4.38 -14.12 15.94
C GLU A 137 -5.39 -14.53 14.88
N LYS A 138 -5.19 -14.15 13.61
CA LYS A 138 -6.07 -14.53 12.50
C LYS A 138 -5.94 -16.02 12.17
N GLU A 139 -4.72 -16.55 12.18
CA GLU A 139 -4.46 -17.97 12.00
C GLU A 139 -5.14 -18.80 13.09
N GLN A 140 -4.99 -18.41 14.36
CA GLN A 140 -5.64 -19.09 15.48
C GLN A 140 -7.18 -18.99 15.41
N LYS A 141 -7.74 -17.85 15.00
CA LYS A 141 -9.19 -17.69 14.77
C LYS A 141 -9.68 -18.62 13.65
N LEU A 142 -8.97 -18.66 12.51
CA LEU A 142 -9.29 -19.57 11.41
C LEU A 142 -9.19 -21.05 11.84
N GLN A 143 -8.15 -21.41 12.59
CA GLN A 143 -7.97 -22.77 13.11
C GLN A 143 -9.13 -23.19 14.02
N ASN A 144 -9.57 -22.29 14.91
CA ASN A 144 -10.74 -22.52 15.76
C ASN A 144 -12.04 -22.64 14.94
N ASP A 145 -12.26 -21.77 13.94
CA ASP A 145 -13.42 -21.83 13.05
C ASP A 145 -13.45 -23.14 12.22
N PHE A 146 -12.29 -23.62 11.77
CA PHE A 146 -12.17 -24.91 11.08
C PHE A 146 -12.44 -26.08 12.02
N ALA A 147 -11.87 -26.08 13.23
CA ALA A 147 -12.12 -27.11 14.23
C ALA A 147 -13.59 -27.17 14.66
N GLU A 148 -14.27 -26.03 14.81
CA GLU A 148 -15.70 -26.00 15.14
C GLU A 148 -16.57 -26.49 13.97
N LYS A 149 -16.21 -26.15 12.71
CA LYS A 149 -16.88 -26.68 11.51
C LYS A 149 -16.68 -28.19 11.36
N GLU A 150 -15.47 -28.68 11.60
CA GLU A 150 -15.14 -30.11 11.59
C GLU A 150 -15.95 -30.85 12.65
N ARG A 151 -16.02 -30.33 13.88
CA ARG A 151 -16.83 -30.90 14.96
C ARG A 151 -18.33 -30.95 14.59
N LYS A 152 -18.88 -29.88 14.01
CA LYS A 152 -20.28 -29.82 13.54
C LYS A 152 -20.53 -30.77 12.36
N LEU A 153 -19.56 -30.94 11.46
CA LEU A 153 -19.65 -31.91 10.37
C LEU A 153 -19.64 -33.34 10.93
N GLN A 154 -18.78 -33.63 11.90
CA GLN A 154 -18.70 -34.93 12.56
C GLN A 154 -19.97 -35.23 13.37
N GLU A 155 -20.52 -34.26 14.10
CA GLU A 155 -21.81 -34.39 14.81
C GLU A 155 -22.97 -34.68 13.84
N THR A 156 -23.03 -33.97 12.71
CA THR A 156 -24.09 -34.22 11.71
C THR A 156 -23.88 -35.56 11.00
N GLN A 157 -22.64 -35.95 10.68
CA GLN A 157 -22.31 -37.26 10.13
C GLN A 157 -22.75 -38.39 11.08
N MET A 158 -22.39 -38.31 12.37
CA MET A 158 -22.80 -39.28 13.40
C MET A 158 -24.33 -39.36 13.56
N SER A 159 -25.04 -38.22 13.47
CA SER A 159 -26.52 -38.23 13.50
C SER A 159 -27.13 -38.85 12.25
N THR A 160 -26.54 -38.63 11.07
CA THR A 160 -27.03 -39.22 9.82
C THR A 160 -26.73 -40.71 9.72
N THR A 161 -25.57 -41.19 10.17
CA THR A 161 -25.24 -42.62 10.20
C THR A 161 -26.15 -43.35 11.19
N SER A 162 -26.34 -42.83 12.41
CA SER A 162 -27.27 -43.43 13.38
C SER A 162 -28.72 -43.49 12.86
N LYS A 163 -29.21 -42.45 12.16
CA LYS A 163 -30.53 -42.48 11.51
C LYS A 163 -30.62 -43.46 10.34
N LEU A 164 -29.51 -43.66 9.62
CA LEU A 164 -29.42 -44.65 8.54
C LEU A 164 -29.46 -46.07 9.12
N GLU A 165 -28.66 -46.36 10.14
CA GLU A 165 -28.66 -47.64 10.88
C GLU A 165 -30.06 -47.97 11.44
N GLU A 166 -30.75 -47.00 12.05
CA GLU A 166 -32.14 -47.17 12.50
C GLU A 166 -33.11 -47.47 11.35
N ALA A 167 -32.94 -46.82 10.19
CA ALA A 167 -33.78 -47.03 9.03
C ALA A 167 -33.53 -48.40 8.39
N GLU A 168 -32.26 -48.80 8.27
CA GLU A 168 -31.84 -50.13 7.79
C GLU A 168 -32.38 -51.24 8.70
N HIS A 169 -32.26 -51.09 10.03
CA HIS A 169 -32.84 -52.04 10.98
C HIS A 169 -34.38 -52.10 10.87
N LYS A 170 -35.06 -50.96 10.67
CA LYS A 170 -36.53 -50.95 10.43
C LYS A 170 -36.90 -51.66 9.13
N VAL A 171 -36.14 -51.45 8.05
CA VAL A 171 -36.33 -52.14 6.77
C VAL A 171 -36.10 -53.65 6.93
N GLN A 172 -35.05 -54.06 7.62
CA GLN A 172 -34.75 -55.47 7.88
C GLN A 172 -35.85 -56.14 8.72
N SER A 173 -36.31 -55.49 9.80
CA SER A 173 -37.45 -55.95 10.60
C SER A 173 -38.74 -56.10 9.77
N LEU A 174 -39.02 -55.13 8.89
CA LEU A 174 -40.18 -55.18 7.99
C LEU A 174 -40.05 -56.28 6.92
N GLN A 175 -38.85 -56.51 6.39
CA GLN A 175 -38.57 -57.62 5.47
C GLN A 175 -38.82 -58.96 6.15
N THR A 176 -38.28 -59.19 7.36
CA THR A 176 -38.52 -60.43 8.11
C THR A 176 -40.00 -60.62 8.47
N ALA A 177 -40.73 -59.56 8.83
CA ALA A 177 -42.16 -59.63 9.10
C ALA A 177 -42.99 -59.92 7.83
N LEU A 178 -42.61 -59.33 6.69
CA LEU A 178 -43.22 -59.59 5.38
C LEU A 178 -42.94 -61.01 4.87
N GLU A 179 -41.76 -61.55 5.17
CA GLU A 179 -41.39 -62.93 4.84
C GLU A 179 -42.15 -63.93 5.72
N LYS A 180 -42.26 -63.66 7.04
CA LYS A 180 -43.07 -64.44 7.98
C LYS A 180 -44.56 -64.45 7.60
N THR A 181 -45.13 -63.29 7.28
CA THR A 181 -46.54 -63.22 6.85
C THR A 181 -46.75 -63.92 5.51
N ARG A 182 -45.80 -63.87 4.56
CA ARG A 182 -45.84 -64.68 3.34
C ARG A 182 -45.84 -66.18 3.62
N THR A 183 -45.02 -66.66 4.56
CA THR A 183 -45.02 -68.09 4.95
C THR A 183 -46.34 -68.50 5.63
N GLU A 184 -46.87 -67.67 6.53
CA GLU A 184 -48.17 -67.94 7.18
C GLU A 184 -49.33 -67.97 6.17
N LEU A 185 -49.31 -67.09 5.17
CA LEU A 185 -50.31 -67.04 4.09
C LEU A 185 -50.19 -68.26 3.15
N PHE A 186 -48.96 -68.73 2.89
CA PHE A 186 -48.71 -69.97 2.14
C PHE A 186 -49.24 -71.20 2.90
N ASP A 187 -48.89 -71.35 4.18
CA ASP A 187 -49.36 -72.45 5.03
C ASP A 187 -50.88 -72.46 5.17
N LEU A 188 -51.50 -71.29 5.34
CA LEU A 188 -52.96 -71.16 5.40
C LEU A 188 -53.62 -71.54 4.08
N LYS A 189 -53.01 -71.15 2.94
CA LYS A 189 -53.49 -71.56 1.62
C LYS A 189 -53.36 -73.07 1.42
N THR A 190 -52.24 -73.69 1.79
CA THR A 190 -52.08 -75.15 1.72
C THR A 190 -53.15 -75.87 2.52
N LYS A 191 -53.44 -75.43 3.76
CA LYS A 191 -54.53 -75.99 4.58
C LYS A 191 -55.92 -75.77 3.98
N TYR A 192 -56.16 -74.64 3.34
CA TYR A 192 -57.43 -74.38 2.65
C TYR A 192 -57.59 -75.28 1.42
N ASP A 193 -56.52 -75.48 0.65
CA ASP A 193 -56.51 -76.38 -0.51
C ASP A 193 -56.66 -77.87 -0.04
N GLU A 194 -56.09 -78.26 1.11
CA GLU A 194 -56.32 -79.55 1.77
C GLU A 194 -57.76 -79.72 2.29
N GLU A 195 -58.35 -78.71 2.94
CA GLU A 195 -59.71 -78.81 3.47
C GLU A 195 -60.77 -78.74 2.37
N THR A 196 -60.54 -77.98 1.29
CA THR A 196 -61.44 -77.99 0.12
C THR A 196 -61.39 -79.31 -0.65
N THR A 197 -60.22 -79.96 -0.74
CA THR A 197 -60.14 -81.33 -1.31
C THR A 197 -60.81 -82.36 -0.40
N ALA A 198 -60.54 -82.35 0.90
CA ALA A 198 -61.23 -83.23 1.86
C ALA A 198 -62.76 -83.03 1.87
N LYS A 199 -63.24 -81.80 1.66
CA LYS A 199 -64.68 -81.50 1.51
C LYS A 199 -65.26 -82.01 0.18
N ALA A 200 -64.49 -81.98 -0.91
CA ALA A 200 -64.89 -82.60 -2.17
C ALA A 200 -65.03 -84.13 -2.02
N ASP A 201 -64.07 -84.79 -1.37
CA ASP A 201 -64.11 -86.22 -1.08
C ASP A 201 -65.30 -86.60 -0.16
N GLU A 202 -65.59 -85.78 0.86
CA GLU A 202 -66.76 -85.98 1.73
C GLU A 202 -68.08 -85.84 0.95
N ILE A 203 -68.18 -84.86 0.05
CA ILE A 203 -69.33 -84.68 -0.84
C ILE A 203 -69.48 -85.86 -1.81
N GLU A 204 -68.39 -86.35 -2.39
CA GLU A 204 -68.40 -87.54 -3.26
C GLU A 204 -68.88 -88.77 -2.49
N MET A 205 -68.37 -89.00 -1.27
CA MET A 205 -68.82 -90.09 -0.41
C MET A 205 -70.33 -89.98 -0.10
N ILE A 206 -70.80 -88.79 0.31
CA ILE A 206 -72.23 -88.53 0.56
C ILE A 206 -73.07 -88.72 -0.72
N MET A 207 -72.56 -88.33 -1.89
CA MET A 207 -73.22 -88.57 -3.18
C MET A 207 -73.34 -90.07 -3.48
N THR A 208 -72.30 -90.87 -3.26
CA THR A 208 -72.37 -92.34 -3.49
C THR A 208 -73.31 -93.03 -2.50
N ASP A 209 -73.37 -92.57 -1.25
CA ASP A 209 -74.30 -93.08 -0.24
C ASP A 209 -75.74 -92.64 -0.54
N LEU A 210 -75.95 -91.41 -1.03
CA LEU A 210 -77.24 -90.91 -1.52
C LEU A 210 -77.70 -91.68 -2.75
N GLU A 211 -76.80 -91.99 -3.69
CA GLU A 211 -77.11 -92.79 -4.87
C GLU A 211 -77.46 -94.23 -4.48
N ARG A 212 -76.73 -94.84 -3.55
CA ARG A 212 -77.06 -96.16 -2.98
C ARG A 212 -78.38 -96.13 -2.20
N ALA A 213 -78.67 -95.06 -1.47
CA ALA A 213 -79.92 -94.86 -0.76
C ALA A 213 -81.09 -94.67 -1.74
N ASN A 214 -80.91 -93.93 -2.83
CA ASN A 214 -81.87 -93.78 -3.92
C ASN A 214 -82.11 -95.11 -4.65
N GLN A 215 -81.08 -95.91 -4.94
CA GLN A 215 -81.24 -97.26 -5.50
C GLN A 215 -82.04 -98.17 -4.55
N ARG A 216 -81.76 -98.14 -3.24
CA ARG A 216 -82.55 -98.87 -2.22
C ARG A 216 -83.99 -98.35 -2.15
N ALA A 217 -84.19 -97.04 -2.21
CA ALA A 217 -85.51 -96.42 -2.20
C ALA A 217 -86.28 -96.74 -3.48
N GLU A 218 -85.63 -96.84 -4.64
CA GLU A 218 -86.23 -97.27 -5.91
C GLU A 218 -86.63 -98.75 -5.87
N VAL A 219 -85.78 -99.63 -5.31
CA VAL A 219 -86.13 -101.05 -5.07
C VAL A 219 -87.29 -101.16 -4.09
N ALA A 220 -87.22 -100.47 -2.94
CA ALA A 220 -88.30 -100.44 -1.95
C ALA A 220 -89.57 -99.78 -2.49
N GLN A 221 -89.47 -98.84 -3.44
CA GLN A 221 -90.60 -98.24 -4.12
C GLN A 221 -91.20 -99.20 -5.14
N ARG A 222 -90.41 -99.98 -5.90
CA ARG A 222 -90.91 -101.07 -6.76
C ARG A 222 -91.58 -102.16 -5.92
N GLU A 223 -91.01 -102.51 -4.76
CA GLU A 223 -91.64 -103.41 -3.79
C GLU A 223 -92.93 -102.81 -3.23
N ALA A 224 -92.94 -101.53 -2.85
CA ALA A 224 -94.12 -100.82 -2.39
C ALA A 224 -95.16 -100.59 -3.50
N GLU A 225 -94.76 -100.56 -4.77
CA GLU A 225 -95.61 -100.49 -5.97
C GLU A 225 -96.22 -101.84 -6.27
N THR A 226 -95.46 -102.95 -6.23
CA THR A 226 -96.03 -104.30 -6.34
C THR A 226 -96.93 -104.63 -5.13
N LEU A 227 -96.57 -104.18 -3.93
CA LEU A 227 -97.45 -104.21 -2.75
C LEU A 227 -98.62 -103.24 -2.89
N ARG A 228 -98.53 -102.13 -3.65
CA ARG A 228 -99.64 -101.25 -4.02
C ARG A 228 -100.51 -101.80 -5.13
N GLU A 229 -100.02 -102.68 -5.99
CA GLU A 229 -100.80 -103.42 -6.97
C GLU A 229 -101.56 -104.55 -6.26
N GLN A 230 -100.91 -105.25 -5.33
CA GLN A 230 -101.58 -106.17 -4.40
C GLN A 230 -102.59 -105.41 -3.52
N LEU A 231 -102.22 -104.25 -2.96
CA LEU A 231 -103.13 -103.41 -2.19
C LEU A 231 -104.13 -102.63 -3.05
N SER A 232 -103.98 -102.48 -4.37
CA SER A 232 -105.02 -101.89 -5.23
C SER A 232 -106.02 -102.95 -5.67
N SER A 233 -105.57 -104.20 -5.79
CA SER A 233 -106.48 -105.36 -5.83
C SER A 233 -107.31 -105.50 -4.53
N ALA A 234 -106.77 -105.03 -3.39
CA ALA A 234 -107.45 -105.03 -2.08
C ALA A 234 -108.08 -103.68 -1.64
N ASN A 235 -107.74 -102.55 -2.29
CA ASN A 235 -108.29 -101.20 -2.05
C ASN A 235 -109.16 -100.70 -3.21
N HIS A 236 -109.53 -101.57 -4.15
CA HIS A 236 -110.81 -101.37 -4.85
C HIS A 236 -112.01 -101.49 -3.89
N SER A 237 -111.75 -101.87 -2.62
CA SER A 237 -112.70 -101.99 -1.51
C SER A 237 -112.39 -101.11 -0.27
N LEU A 238 -111.87 -99.89 -0.42
CA LEU A 238 -112.29 -98.72 0.40
C LEU A 238 -111.76 -97.37 -0.16
N GLN A 239 -112.36 -96.25 0.27
CA GLN A 239 -112.47 -95.03 -0.55
C GLN A 239 -111.97 -93.74 0.15
N LEU A 240 -111.36 -92.83 -0.64
CA LEU A 240 -111.38 -91.35 -0.55
C LEU A 240 -110.54 -90.55 0.52
N ALA A 241 -110.01 -89.39 0.04
CA ALA A 241 -109.61 -88.13 0.74
C ALA A 241 -108.34 -88.11 1.67
N SER A 242 -107.56 -87.02 1.87
CA SER A 242 -107.33 -85.71 1.17
C SER A 242 -106.24 -84.83 1.86
N GLN A 243 -105.40 -84.05 1.12
CA GLN A 243 -104.90 -82.67 1.49
C GLN A 243 -103.87 -82.49 2.69
N ILE A 244 -103.02 -81.43 2.91
CA ILE A 244 -102.51 -80.21 2.18
C ILE A 244 -101.26 -79.49 2.86
N GLN A 245 -100.41 -78.73 2.11
CA GLN A 245 -99.48 -77.60 2.54
C GLN A 245 -98.24 -77.90 3.48
N LYS A 246 -97.18 -77.05 3.72
CA LYS A 246 -96.72 -75.68 3.30
C LYS A 246 -95.17 -75.44 3.49
N ALA A 247 -94.67 -74.23 3.16
CA ALA A 247 -93.28 -73.66 3.19
C ALA A 247 -92.80 -73.22 4.63
N PRO A 248 -91.77 -72.35 4.91
CA PRO A 248 -90.82 -71.52 4.10
C PRO A 248 -89.33 -71.45 4.64
N ASP A 249 -88.48 -70.48 4.23
CA ASP A 249 -88.02 -69.30 5.04
C ASP A 249 -86.88 -68.45 4.38
N VAL A 250 -86.60 -67.23 4.89
CA VAL A 250 -85.68 -66.20 4.33
C VAL A 250 -84.88 -65.46 5.43
N ALA A 251 -83.54 -65.38 5.35
CA ALA A 251 -82.73 -64.43 6.15
C ALA A 251 -81.25 -64.25 5.69
N ILE A 252 -80.95 -63.40 4.68
CA ILE A 252 -79.57 -62.93 4.40
C ILE A 252 -79.58 -61.47 3.92
N GLU A 253 -79.63 -60.50 4.84
CA GLU A 253 -79.54 -59.07 4.46
C GLU A 253 -78.85 -58.14 5.50
N VAL A 254 -78.48 -58.65 6.67
CA VAL A 254 -77.99 -57.81 7.79
C VAL A 254 -76.45 -57.67 7.81
N LEU A 255 -75.71 -58.62 7.22
CA LEU A 255 -74.23 -58.67 7.29
C LEU A 255 -73.50 -57.81 6.24
N THR A 256 -74.16 -57.47 5.13
CA THR A 256 -73.53 -56.70 4.03
C THR A 256 -73.44 -55.20 4.32
N ARG A 257 -74.25 -54.68 5.24
CA ARG A 257 -74.35 -53.24 5.51
C ARG A 257 -73.23 -52.71 6.42
N SER A 258 -72.79 -53.49 7.41
CA SER A 258 -71.77 -53.04 8.36
C SER A 258 -70.35 -53.02 7.79
N SER A 259 -70.03 -53.84 6.78
CA SER A 259 -68.71 -53.82 6.13
C SER A 259 -68.48 -52.54 5.33
N LEU A 260 -69.49 -52.08 4.60
CA LEU A 260 -69.43 -50.88 3.76
C LEU A 260 -69.28 -49.58 4.60
N GLU A 261 -69.92 -49.51 5.76
CA GLU A 261 -69.82 -48.34 6.66
C GLU A 261 -68.39 -48.18 7.24
N VAL A 262 -67.69 -49.29 7.52
CA VAL A 262 -66.29 -49.26 8.00
C VAL A 262 -65.32 -48.85 6.90
N GLU A 263 -65.52 -49.34 5.67
CA GLU A 263 -64.68 -48.99 4.52
C GLU A 263 -64.84 -47.52 4.12
N LEU A 264 -66.07 -46.98 4.16
CA LEU A 264 -66.34 -45.55 3.94
C LEU A 264 -65.55 -44.68 4.93
N ALA A 265 -65.63 -45.00 6.23
CA ALA A 265 -64.91 -44.27 7.27
C ALA A 265 -63.37 -44.39 7.15
N ALA A 266 -62.84 -45.48 6.58
CA ALA A 266 -61.42 -45.59 6.27
C ALA A 266 -61.02 -44.64 5.13
N LYS A 267 -61.83 -44.57 4.06
CA LYS A 267 -61.60 -43.68 2.91
C LYS A 267 -61.75 -42.20 3.28
N GLU A 268 -62.67 -41.83 4.16
CA GLU A 268 -62.80 -40.46 4.66
C GLU A 268 -61.54 -39.99 5.41
N ARG A 269 -60.90 -40.86 6.21
CA ARG A 269 -59.62 -40.54 6.88
C ARG A 269 -58.47 -40.41 5.89
N GLU A 270 -58.41 -41.27 4.87
CA GLU A 270 -57.41 -41.19 3.81
C GLU A 270 -57.52 -39.88 3.02
N ILE A 271 -58.75 -39.46 2.69
CA ILE A 271 -59.02 -38.16 2.05
C ILE A 271 -58.59 -37.01 2.95
N ALA A 272 -58.90 -37.04 4.25
CA ALA A 272 -58.47 -36.00 5.18
C ALA A 272 -56.94 -35.87 5.25
N GLN A 273 -56.21 -36.99 5.29
CA GLN A 273 -54.74 -36.99 5.31
C GLN A 273 -54.14 -36.44 4.00
N LEU A 274 -54.72 -36.82 2.85
CA LEU A 274 -54.29 -36.31 1.54
C LEU A 274 -54.53 -34.79 1.41
N VAL A 275 -55.63 -34.27 1.97
CA VAL A 275 -55.90 -32.82 2.00
C VAL A 275 -54.87 -32.08 2.85
N GLU A 276 -54.52 -32.61 4.04
CA GLU A 276 -53.48 -32.02 4.89
C GLU A 276 -52.10 -32.04 4.21
N ASP A 277 -51.75 -33.15 3.56
CA ASP A 277 -50.50 -33.29 2.81
C ASP A 277 -50.42 -32.30 1.63
N VAL A 278 -51.51 -32.13 0.88
CA VAL A 278 -51.61 -31.12 -0.19
C VAL A 278 -51.44 -29.70 0.37
N GLN A 279 -52.09 -29.37 1.49
CA GLN A 279 -51.92 -28.05 2.13
C GLN A 279 -50.48 -27.83 2.61
N ARG A 280 -49.85 -28.83 3.22
CA ARG A 280 -48.43 -28.77 3.66
C ARG A 280 -47.49 -28.58 2.48
N LEU A 281 -47.70 -29.30 1.37
CA LEU A 281 -46.91 -29.15 0.14
C LEU A 281 -47.12 -27.78 -0.50
N GLN A 282 -48.35 -27.27 -0.56
CA GLN A 282 -48.65 -25.92 -1.05
C GLN A 282 -47.94 -24.84 -0.22
N ALA A 283 -48.00 -24.93 1.12
CA ALA A 283 -47.30 -24.00 2.00
C ALA A 283 -45.78 -24.03 1.81
N SER A 284 -45.19 -25.23 1.66
CA SER A 284 -43.76 -25.38 1.37
C SER A 284 -43.37 -24.78 0.01
N LEU A 285 -44.21 -24.98 -1.01
CA LEU A 285 -43.98 -24.46 -2.37
C LEU A 285 -44.09 -22.92 -2.41
N THR A 286 -45.05 -22.33 -1.70
CA THR A 286 -45.16 -20.87 -1.54
C THR A 286 -43.92 -20.30 -0.84
N LYS A 287 -43.50 -20.90 0.29
CA LYS A 287 -42.28 -20.47 1.01
C LYS A 287 -41.02 -20.59 0.14
N LEU A 288 -40.91 -21.64 -0.67
CA LEU A 288 -39.80 -21.79 -1.62
C LEU A 288 -39.83 -20.69 -2.69
N ARG A 289 -41.00 -20.37 -3.24
CA ARG A 289 -41.17 -19.26 -4.21
C ARG A 289 -40.79 -17.91 -3.61
N GLU A 290 -41.25 -17.60 -2.40
CA GLU A 290 -40.92 -16.36 -1.68
C GLU A 290 -39.42 -16.25 -1.42
N ASN A 291 -38.79 -17.32 -0.92
CA ASN A 291 -37.35 -17.38 -0.72
C ASN A 291 -36.58 -17.15 -2.03
N SER A 292 -36.94 -17.87 -3.10
CA SER A 292 -36.30 -17.73 -4.42
C SER A 292 -36.49 -16.32 -4.99
N ALA A 293 -37.68 -15.72 -4.89
CA ALA A 293 -37.94 -14.35 -5.33
C ALA A 293 -37.11 -13.33 -4.54
N SER A 294 -36.97 -13.51 -3.23
CA SER A 294 -36.11 -12.65 -2.39
C SER A 294 -34.63 -12.76 -2.78
N GLN A 295 -34.15 -13.96 -3.08
CA GLN A 295 -32.78 -14.21 -3.49
C GLN A 295 -32.48 -13.65 -4.89
N ILE A 296 -33.42 -13.78 -5.83
CA ILE A 296 -33.34 -13.15 -7.16
C ILE A 296 -33.24 -11.63 -7.01
N SER A 297 -34.15 -11.02 -6.23
CA SER A 297 -34.15 -9.56 -6.00
C SER A 297 -32.84 -9.06 -5.36
N GLN A 298 -32.28 -9.79 -4.40
CA GLN A 298 -30.98 -9.47 -3.81
C GLN A 298 -29.83 -9.57 -4.83
N LEU A 299 -29.82 -10.60 -5.68
CA LEU A 299 -28.81 -10.77 -6.72
C LEU A 299 -28.93 -9.67 -7.79
N GLU A 300 -30.14 -9.33 -8.23
CA GLU A 300 -30.41 -8.22 -9.16
C GLU A 300 -29.94 -6.88 -8.57
N GLN A 301 -30.22 -6.61 -7.29
CA GLN A 301 -29.74 -5.41 -6.61
C GLN A 301 -28.22 -5.36 -6.56
N GLN A 302 -27.55 -6.46 -6.20
CA GLN A 302 -26.09 -6.55 -6.20
C GLN A 302 -25.49 -6.35 -7.60
N LEU A 303 -26.10 -6.94 -8.64
CA LEU A 303 -25.67 -6.82 -10.03
C LEU A 303 -25.82 -5.36 -10.51
N SER A 304 -26.92 -4.69 -10.17
CA SER A 304 -27.12 -3.26 -10.46
C SER A 304 -26.09 -2.36 -9.78
N ALA A 305 -25.74 -2.64 -8.51
CA ALA A 305 -24.72 -1.90 -7.77
C ALA A 305 -23.30 -2.16 -8.31
N LYS A 306 -22.99 -3.39 -8.72
CA LYS A 306 -21.72 -3.69 -9.39
C LYS A 306 -21.62 -2.97 -10.72
N ASN A 307 -22.67 -3.00 -11.56
CA ASN A 307 -22.69 -2.28 -12.84
C ASN A 307 -22.56 -0.76 -12.68
N SER A 308 -23.14 -0.14 -11.64
CA SER A 308 -22.95 1.30 -11.40
C SER A 308 -21.52 1.63 -10.98
N THR A 309 -20.89 0.82 -10.11
CA THR A 309 -19.47 1.00 -9.77
C THR A 309 -18.53 0.77 -10.96
N LEU A 310 -18.87 -0.17 -11.85
CA LEU A 310 -18.09 -0.46 -13.06
C LEU A 310 -18.12 0.76 -14.01
N LYS A 311 -19.31 1.31 -14.29
CA LYS A 311 -19.45 2.54 -15.09
C LYS A 311 -18.67 3.73 -14.50
N GLN A 312 -18.71 3.92 -13.18
CA GLN A 312 -17.95 4.99 -12.52
C GLN A 312 -16.43 4.81 -12.66
N LEU A 313 -15.94 3.57 -12.69
CA LEU A 313 -14.52 3.27 -12.92
C LEU A 313 -14.15 3.45 -14.40
N GLU A 314 -15.01 3.05 -15.34
CA GLU A 314 -14.84 3.30 -16.78
C GLU A 314 -14.81 4.81 -17.10
N GLU A 315 -15.72 5.59 -16.51
CA GLU A 315 -15.75 7.05 -16.65
C GLU A 315 -14.47 7.71 -16.09
N LYS A 316 -14.00 7.27 -14.92
CA LYS A 316 -12.72 7.73 -14.35
C LYS A 316 -11.52 7.37 -15.23
N LEU A 317 -11.46 6.12 -15.72
CA LEU A 317 -10.37 5.66 -16.59
C LEU A 317 -10.37 6.44 -17.91
N LYS A 318 -11.54 6.68 -18.51
CA LYS A 318 -11.69 7.50 -19.72
C LYS A 318 -11.33 8.97 -19.47
N GLY A 319 -11.65 9.50 -18.29
CA GLY A 319 -11.23 10.82 -17.84
C GLY A 319 -9.75 10.95 -17.50
N GLN A 320 -8.98 9.85 -17.56
CA GLN A 320 -7.52 9.79 -17.39
C GLN A 320 -6.80 9.36 -18.68
N ALA A 321 -7.49 9.36 -19.82
CA ALA A 321 -6.93 8.89 -21.10
C ALA A 321 -5.78 9.78 -21.62
N ASP A 322 -5.72 11.04 -21.19
CA ASP A 322 -4.68 12.03 -21.46
C ASP A 322 -3.44 11.88 -20.57
N TYR A 323 -3.46 11.02 -19.54
CA TYR A 323 -2.37 10.89 -18.57
C TYR A 323 -1.00 10.62 -19.21
N GLU A 324 -0.92 9.76 -20.23
CA GLU A 324 0.34 9.48 -20.93
C GLU A 324 0.77 10.60 -21.90
N GLU A 325 -0.12 11.52 -22.28
CA GLU A 325 0.22 12.72 -23.04
C GLU A 325 0.76 13.79 -22.09
N VAL A 326 0.01 14.12 -21.03
CA VAL A 326 0.44 15.05 -19.96
C VAL A 326 1.78 14.61 -19.34
N LYS A 327 1.99 13.31 -19.12
CA LYS A 327 3.25 12.76 -18.61
C LYS A 327 4.42 12.91 -19.60
N LYS A 328 4.17 12.84 -20.92
CA LYS A 328 5.20 13.13 -21.94
C LYS A 328 5.51 14.61 -22.00
N GLU A 329 4.49 15.47 -22.04
CA GLU A 329 4.66 16.93 -21.99
C GLU A 329 5.44 17.35 -20.73
N LEU A 330 5.07 16.83 -19.56
CA LEU A 330 5.75 17.09 -18.30
C LEU A 330 7.21 16.60 -18.32
N ASN A 331 7.50 15.44 -18.92
CA ASN A 331 8.88 14.97 -19.09
C ASN A 331 9.67 15.82 -20.09
N ILE A 332 9.04 16.30 -21.17
CA ILE A 332 9.65 17.21 -22.14
C ILE A 332 9.98 18.55 -21.44
N LEU A 333 9.02 19.15 -20.75
CA LEU A 333 9.21 20.36 -19.94
C LEU A 333 10.31 20.16 -18.88
N LYS A 334 10.29 19.03 -18.15
CA LYS A 334 11.34 18.69 -17.18
C LYS A 334 12.71 18.61 -17.84
N SER A 335 12.81 17.97 -19.01
CA SER A 335 14.08 17.86 -19.75
C SER A 335 14.54 19.17 -20.38
N MET A 336 13.63 20.06 -20.78
CA MET A 336 13.96 21.36 -21.38
C MET A 336 14.33 22.40 -20.32
N GLU A 337 13.62 22.39 -19.19
CA GLU A 337 13.75 23.40 -18.14
C GLU A 337 14.84 23.08 -17.10
N PHE A 338 15.14 21.79 -16.90
CA PHE A 338 16.19 21.28 -16.01
C PHE A 338 17.23 20.45 -16.75
N ALA A 339 17.44 20.71 -18.05
CA ALA A 339 18.61 20.20 -18.77
C ALA A 339 19.89 20.61 -18.03
N PRO A 340 20.84 19.69 -17.79
CA PRO A 340 22.13 20.08 -17.24
C PRO A 340 22.89 20.91 -18.28
N SER A 341 23.25 22.14 -17.91
CA SER A 341 24.30 22.89 -18.62
C SER A 341 25.58 22.04 -18.60
N GLU A 342 26.30 21.99 -19.74
CA GLU A 342 27.23 20.91 -20.10
C GLU A 342 28.09 20.37 -18.94
N GLY A 343 27.78 19.15 -18.46
CA GLY A 343 28.66 18.45 -17.51
C GLY A 343 28.03 17.39 -16.61
N ALA A 344 26.74 17.49 -16.25
CA ALA A 344 26.12 16.52 -15.34
C ALA A 344 25.46 15.34 -16.08
N GLY A 345 25.80 14.12 -15.66
CA GLY A 345 25.35 12.87 -16.27
C GLY A 345 23.88 12.52 -16.00
N THR A 346 23.44 11.40 -16.57
CA THR A 346 22.05 10.91 -16.70
C THR A 346 21.27 10.61 -15.40
N GLN A 347 21.70 11.09 -14.23
CA GLN A 347 21.06 10.80 -12.94
C GLN A 347 19.97 11.82 -12.51
N ASP A 348 20.03 13.07 -12.94
CA ASP A 348 19.05 14.10 -12.51
C ASP A 348 17.61 13.85 -13.01
N ALA A 349 17.43 13.04 -14.06
CA ALA A 349 16.12 12.64 -14.55
C ALA A 349 15.26 11.92 -13.48
N ALA A 350 15.90 11.28 -12.49
CA ALA A 350 15.24 10.52 -11.43
C ALA A 350 14.80 11.36 -10.21
N LYS A 351 15.24 12.63 -10.08
CA LYS A 351 14.82 13.49 -8.96
C LYS A 351 13.32 13.86 -9.07
N PRO A 352 12.58 13.98 -7.94
CA PRO A 352 11.23 14.52 -7.92
C PRO A 352 11.18 15.94 -8.50
N LEU A 353 10.06 16.32 -9.11
CA LEU A 353 9.92 17.65 -9.71
C LEU A 353 10.00 18.77 -8.66
N GLU A 354 9.50 18.54 -7.44
CA GLU A 354 9.64 19.52 -6.35
C GLU A 354 11.10 19.80 -6.00
N VAL A 355 11.98 18.78 -6.05
CA VAL A 355 13.41 18.93 -5.74
C VAL A 355 14.11 19.78 -6.81
N LEU A 356 13.85 19.50 -8.09
CA LEU A 356 14.44 20.26 -9.20
C LEU A 356 13.94 21.72 -9.22
N LEU A 357 12.65 21.94 -8.94
CA LEU A 357 12.09 23.29 -8.80
C LEU A 357 12.75 24.07 -7.65
N LEU A 358 13.00 23.43 -6.50
CA LEU A 358 13.68 24.05 -5.36
C LEU A 358 15.16 24.35 -5.66
N GLU A 359 15.89 23.42 -6.29
CA GLU A 359 17.28 23.61 -6.72
C GLU A 359 17.39 24.80 -7.69
N LYS A 360 16.49 24.88 -8.70
CA LYS A 360 16.45 26.00 -9.66
C LYS A 360 16.04 27.32 -9.01
N ASN A 361 15.05 27.31 -8.10
CA ASN A 361 14.63 28.54 -7.41
C ASN A 361 15.77 29.11 -6.55
N ARG A 362 16.50 28.26 -5.84
CA ARG A 362 17.71 28.64 -5.09
C ARG A 362 18.80 29.21 -6.00
N SER A 363 19.02 28.61 -7.17
CA SER A 363 19.97 29.14 -8.17
C SER A 363 19.57 30.54 -8.66
N LEU A 364 18.31 30.73 -9.04
CA LEU A 364 17.77 32.02 -9.50
C LEU A 364 17.77 33.10 -8.39
N GLN A 365 17.60 32.72 -7.13
CA GLN A 365 17.77 33.63 -5.98
C GLN A 365 19.23 34.08 -5.83
N SER A 366 20.18 33.15 -5.98
CA SER A 366 21.62 33.45 -5.95
C SER A 366 22.03 34.37 -7.10
N GLU A 367 21.53 34.11 -8.31
CA GLU A 367 21.77 34.94 -9.50
C GLU A 367 21.15 36.33 -9.34
N ASN A 368 19.92 36.44 -8.83
CA ASN A 368 19.31 37.74 -8.51
C ASN A 368 20.10 38.51 -7.44
N ALA A 369 20.66 37.84 -6.44
CA ALA A 369 21.50 38.48 -5.44
C ALA A 369 22.80 39.03 -6.08
N ALA A 370 23.48 38.23 -6.91
CA ALA A 370 24.68 38.64 -7.64
C ALA A 370 24.40 39.81 -8.60
N LEU A 371 23.30 39.76 -9.36
CA LEU A 371 22.88 40.84 -10.24
C LEU A 371 22.55 42.12 -9.48
N ARG A 372 21.91 42.04 -8.30
CA ARG A 372 21.65 43.21 -7.45
C ARG A 372 22.94 43.88 -6.98
N ILE A 373 23.93 43.09 -6.57
CA ILE A 373 25.26 43.59 -6.16
C ILE A 373 25.95 44.29 -7.35
N SER A 374 26.03 43.61 -8.49
CA SER A 374 26.62 44.17 -9.71
C SER A 374 25.93 45.46 -10.19
N ASN A 375 24.61 45.56 -10.02
CA ASN A 375 23.85 46.75 -10.39
C ASN A 375 24.00 47.91 -9.36
N SER A 376 24.27 47.61 -8.09
CA SER A 376 24.69 48.62 -7.09
C SER A 376 26.14 49.06 -7.26
N ASP A 377 27.01 48.22 -7.83
CA ASP A 377 28.40 48.58 -8.17
C ASP A 377 28.49 49.45 -9.45
N LEU A 378 27.41 49.49 -10.25
CA LEU A 378 27.27 50.26 -11.49
C LEU A 378 26.47 51.57 -11.34
N SER A 379 25.94 51.87 -10.14
CA SER A 379 25.14 53.07 -9.83
C SER A 379 25.88 54.05 -8.93
#